data_AF-A0A1E7HIX3-F1
#
_entry.id   AF-A0A1E7HIX3-F1
#
_cell.length_a   1.000
_cell.length_b   1.000
_cell.length_c   1.000
_cell.angle_alpha   90.00
_cell.angle_beta   90.00
_cell.angle_gamma   90.00
#
_symmetry.space_group_name_H-M   'P 1'
#
loop_
_entity.id
_entity.type
_entity.pdbx_description
1 polymer ?
#
loop_
_entity_poly.entity_id
_entity_poly.type
_entity_poly.pdbx_seq_one_letter_code
_entity_poly.pdbx_strand_id
1 'polypeptide(L)'
;MADTKICRRCHKTLPVDRFVDASGHHNPRGHYCLPCHLKRLDDQHRAALRRELITKQKLRIIYGKHWRHYAAPEFFHANLHDERDFCPYCGSWFDQITPNNFNDSPLHFDHMDPLDKGGENSIRNVVVCCGPCNISKGKRSFLDWLAMLEPKYRKRARAIYRHKHGQPPEAFIEGHSTKCGWPYLGLTLYKPVAELQKLFPKPVVIDQPSKLTVSRKSRRRSKDEDLSEKRKRDI
;
A
#
# COMPACT_ATOMS: atom_id res chain seq x y z
N MET A 1 -2.99 -23.80 44.02
CA MET A 1 -2.32 -24.44 42.85
C MET A 1 -2.45 -23.46 41.70
N ALA A 2 -1.41 -23.24 40.89
CA ALA A 2 -1.53 -22.37 39.72
C ALA A 2 -2.50 -23.00 38.71
N ASP A 3 -3.45 -22.23 38.20
CA ASP A 3 -4.38 -22.71 37.18
C ASP A 3 -3.62 -23.13 35.92
N THR A 4 -3.95 -24.30 35.39
CA THR A 4 -3.34 -24.84 34.17
C THR A 4 -4.38 -25.06 33.08
N LYS A 5 -3.92 -25.04 31.83
CA LYS A 5 -4.76 -25.19 30.64
C LYS A 5 -3.99 -25.88 29.52
N ILE A 6 -4.72 -26.57 28.64
CA ILE A 6 -4.16 -27.27 27.47
C ILE A 6 -4.17 -26.35 26.24
N CYS A 7 -3.02 -26.18 25.59
CA CYS A 7 -2.94 -25.44 24.34
C CYS A 7 -3.57 -26.22 23.17
N ARG A 8 -4.47 -25.58 22.39
CA ARG A 8 -5.14 -26.22 21.24
C ARG A 8 -4.24 -26.60 20.06
N ARG A 9 -2.98 -26.13 20.04
CA ARG A 9 -2.04 -26.39 18.94
C ARG A 9 -0.98 -27.42 19.29
N CYS A 10 -0.31 -27.29 20.44
CA CYS A 10 0.75 -28.21 20.84
C CYS A 10 0.30 -29.26 21.86
N HIS A 11 -0.94 -29.16 22.35
CA HIS A 11 -1.53 -30.06 23.34
C HIS A 11 -0.80 -30.17 24.68
N LYS A 12 0.15 -29.27 24.96
CA LYS A 12 0.84 -29.17 26.25
C LYS A 12 -0.07 -28.54 27.30
N THR A 13 -0.06 -29.09 28.52
CA THR A 13 -0.61 -28.48 29.73
C THR A 13 0.38 -27.42 30.23
N LEU A 14 -0.05 -26.17 30.29
CA LEU A 14 0.78 -25.02 30.65
C LEU A 14 0.04 -24.14 31.66
N PRO A 15 0.74 -23.32 32.46
CA PRO A 15 0.09 -22.33 33.30
C PRO A 15 -0.74 -21.35 32.45
N VAL A 16 -1.85 -20.85 32.99
CA VAL A 16 -2.77 -19.93 32.27
C VAL A 16 -2.09 -18.63 31.83
N ASP A 17 -1.02 -18.21 32.50
CA ASP A 17 -0.23 -17.02 32.18
C ASP A 17 0.52 -17.11 30.83
N ARG A 18 0.64 -18.32 30.27
CA ARG A 18 1.27 -18.56 28.96
C ARG A 18 0.32 -18.39 27.79
N PHE A 19 -0.97 -18.17 28.04
CA PHE A 19 -1.98 -18.06 27.00
C PHE A 19 -2.21 -16.61 26.58
N VAL A 20 -2.46 -16.43 25.28
CA VAL A 20 -2.62 -15.11 24.66
C VAL A 20 -3.87 -15.02 23.81
N ASP A 21 -4.33 -13.80 23.58
CA ASP A 21 -5.45 -13.50 22.69
C ASP A 21 -5.02 -13.45 21.20
N ALA A 22 -5.88 -12.89 20.35
CA ALA A 22 -5.61 -12.74 18.92
C ALA A 22 -4.53 -11.69 18.61
N SER A 23 -4.27 -10.76 19.52
CA SER A 23 -3.24 -9.72 19.41
C SER A 23 -1.91 -10.11 20.06
N GLY A 24 -1.86 -11.25 20.77
CA GLY A 24 -0.65 -11.73 21.44
C GLY A 24 -0.49 -11.26 22.88
N HIS A 25 -1.45 -10.48 23.40
CA HIS A 25 -1.47 -10.09 24.81
C HIS A 25 -1.90 -11.25 25.70
N HIS A 26 -1.36 -11.28 26.92
CA HIS A 26 -1.74 -12.28 27.92
C HIS A 26 -3.26 -12.30 28.14
N ASN A 27 -3.86 -13.47 27.99
CA ASN A 27 -5.28 -13.68 28.18
C ASN A 27 -5.54 -15.13 28.64
N PRO A 28 -5.99 -15.35 29.89
CA PRO A 28 -6.31 -16.69 30.41
C PRO A 28 -7.37 -17.44 29.59
N ARG A 29 -8.27 -16.69 28.91
CA ARG A 29 -9.30 -17.26 28.03
C ARG A 29 -8.75 -17.65 26.65
N GLY A 30 -7.54 -17.22 26.29
CA GLY A 30 -6.86 -17.53 25.03
C GLY A 30 -6.75 -19.03 24.74
N HIS A 31 -6.79 -19.42 23.47
CA HIS A 31 -6.76 -20.84 23.06
C HIS A 31 -5.35 -21.38 22.80
N TYR A 32 -4.38 -20.48 22.60
CA TYR A 32 -3.03 -20.81 22.19
C TYR A 32 -2.04 -20.26 23.21
N CYS A 33 -0.97 -21.02 23.48
CA CYS A 33 0.17 -20.47 24.21
C CYS A 33 0.94 -19.48 23.32
N LEU A 34 1.69 -18.56 23.93
CA LEU A 34 2.47 -17.54 23.23
C LEU A 34 3.38 -18.12 22.11
N PRO A 35 4.19 -19.19 22.35
CA PRO A 35 5.00 -19.76 21.27
C PRO A 35 4.17 -20.27 20.08
N CYS A 36 3.04 -20.94 20.35
CA CYS A 36 2.15 -21.43 19.30
C CYS A 36 1.42 -20.31 18.56
N HIS A 37 1.13 -19.19 19.24
CA HIS A 37 0.58 -17.99 18.64
C HIS A 37 1.60 -17.33 17.71
N LEU A 38 2.83 -17.10 18.16
CA LEU A 38 3.90 -16.51 17.34
C LEU A 38 4.20 -17.36 16.09
N LYS A 39 4.31 -18.69 16.25
CA LYS A 39 4.45 -19.60 15.11
C LYS A 39 3.28 -19.46 14.12
N ARG A 40 2.07 -19.20 14.60
CA ARG A 40 0.88 -19.06 13.74
C ARG A 40 0.97 -17.77 12.93
N LEU A 41 1.40 -16.67 13.54
CA LEU A 41 1.64 -15.40 12.84
C LEU A 41 2.71 -15.57 11.75
N ASP A 42 3.82 -16.23 12.06
CA ASP A 42 4.88 -16.55 11.09
C ASP A 42 4.37 -17.44 9.93
N ASP A 43 3.59 -18.49 10.24
CA ASP A 43 2.95 -19.33 9.21
C ASP A 43 1.99 -18.52 8.31
N GLN A 44 1.22 -17.60 8.89
CA GLN A 44 0.30 -16.71 8.18
C GLN A 44 1.05 -15.72 7.28
N HIS A 45 2.13 -15.12 7.78
CA HIS A 45 3.00 -14.21 7.03
C HIS A 45 3.63 -14.91 5.83
N ARG A 46 4.23 -16.09 6.05
CA ARG A 46 4.78 -16.92 4.96
C ARG A 46 3.71 -17.30 3.94
N ALA A 47 2.49 -17.60 4.38
CA ALA A 47 1.39 -17.88 3.46
C ALA A 47 0.97 -16.65 2.67
N ALA A 48 0.99 -15.45 3.26
CA ALA A 48 0.75 -14.20 2.57
C ALA A 48 1.80 -13.97 1.48
N LEU A 49 3.09 -14.01 1.81
CA LEU A 49 4.18 -13.87 0.83
C LEU A 49 4.05 -14.83 -0.35
N ARG A 50 3.65 -16.09 -0.12
CA ARG A 50 3.37 -17.06 -1.20
C ARG A 50 2.24 -16.61 -2.13
N ARG A 51 1.15 -16.05 -1.60
CA ARG A 51 0.05 -15.49 -2.40
C ARG A 51 0.52 -14.29 -3.22
N GLU A 52 1.29 -13.40 -2.62
CA GLU A 52 1.82 -12.20 -3.30
C GLU A 52 2.79 -12.55 -4.44
N LEU A 53 3.59 -13.62 -4.29
CA LEU A 53 4.45 -14.13 -5.36
C LEU A 53 3.64 -14.57 -6.58
N ILE A 54 2.50 -15.22 -6.36
CA ILE A 54 1.58 -15.60 -7.45
C ILE A 54 1.01 -14.33 -8.09
N THR A 55 0.55 -13.35 -7.32
CA THR A 55 0.05 -12.06 -7.85
C THR A 55 1.13 -11.36 -8.68
N LYS A 56 2.37 -11.32 -8.20
CA LYS A 56 3.52 -10.77 -8.94
C LYS A 56 3.76 -11.50 -10.27
N GLN A 57 3.63 -12.82 -10.31
CA GLN A 57 3.72 -13.58 -11.55
C GLN A 57 2.61 -13.21 -12.52
N LYS A 58 1.36 -13.11 -12.05
CA LYS A 58 0.21 -12.69 -12.87
C LYS A 58 0.41 -11.28 -13.44
N LEU A 59 0.83 -10.33 -12.61
CA LEU A 59 1.10 -8.96 -13.05
C LEU A 59 2.26 -8.89 -14.06
N ARG A 60 3.28 -9.75 -13.94
CA ARG A 60 4.37 -9.84 -14.94
C ARG A 60 3.89 -10.37 -16.29
N ILE A 61 2.94 -11.29 -16.31
CA ILE A 61 2.33 -11.76 -17.56
C ILE A 61 1.58 -10.61 -18.24
N ILE A 62 0.75 -9.90 -17.46
CA ILE A 62 -0.12 -8.85 -17.98
C ILE A 62 0.67 -7.58 -18.38
N TYR A 63 1.65 -7.17 -17.57
CA TYR A 63 2.31 -5.86 -17.67
C TYR A 63 3.82 -5.92 -17.91
N GLY A 64 4.40 -7.12 -18.00
CA GLY A 64 5.81 -7.29 -18.28
C GLY A 64 6.71 -6.58 -17.27
N LYS A 65 7.68 -5.82 -17.78
CA LYS A 65 8.64 -5.06 -16.95
C LYS A 65 7.99 -3.93 -16.13
N HIS A 66 6.81 -3.46 -16.52
CA HIS A 66 6.12 -2.33 -15.89
C HIS A 66 5.16 -2.74 -14.76
N TRP A 67 5.06 -4.03 -14.44
CA TRP A 67 4.12 -4.58 -13.46
C TRP A 67 4.04 -3.85 -12.12
N ARG A 68 5.16 -3.28 -11.65
CA ARG A 68 5.22 -2.54 -10.38
C ARG A 68 4.37 -1.27 -10.36
N HIS A 69 4.11 -0.64 -11.50
CA HIS A 69 3.21 0.52 -11.61
C HIS A 69 1.74 0.14 -11.39
N TYR A 70 1.40 -1.14 -11.59
CA TYR A 70 0.04 -1.67 -11.53
C TYR A 70 -0.18 -2.58 -10.33
N ALA A 71 0.86 -2.77 -9.51
CA ALA A 71 0.81 -3.60 -8.31
C ALA A 71 0.16 -2.81 -7.18
N ALA A 72 -1.15 -2.96 -7.02
CA ALA A 72 -1.90 -2.26 -6.00
C ALA A 72 -1.46 -2.72 -4.57
N PRO A 73 -1.22 -1.80 -3.62
CA PRO A 73 -0.69 -2.12 -2.29
C PRO A 73 -1.47 -3.19 -1.52
N GLU A 74 -2.78 -3.27 -1.77
CA GLU A 74 -3.72 -4.18 -1.09
C GLU A 74 -3.41 -5.66 -1.36
N PHE A 75 -2.68 -5.94 -2.44
CA PHE A 75 -2.21 -7.28 -2.80
C PHE A 75 -0.78 -7.57 -2.35
N PHE A 76 -0.11 -6.64 -1.67
CA PHE A 76 1.33 -6.71 -1.35
C PHE A 76 1.65 -6.26 0.08
N HIS A 77 0.71 -6.39 1.02
CA HIS A 77 0.91 -6.00 2.42
C HIS A 77 2.15 -6.64 3.05
N ALA A 78 2.33 -7.96 2.90
CA ALA A 78 3.43 -8.69 3.52
C ALA A 78 4.78 -8.24 2.93
N ASN A 79 4.90 -8.13 1.60
CA ASN A 79 6.11 -7.57 0.98
C ASN A 79 6.39 -6.14 1.45
N LEU A 80 5.37 -5.28 1.56
CA LEU A 80 5.54 -3.90 2.00
C LEU A 80 6.03 -3.81 3.46
N HIS A 81 5.51 -4.67 4.35
CA HIS A 81 5.99 -4.78 5.73
C HIS A 81 7.43 -5.30 5.82
N ASP A 82 7.83 -6.21 4.93
CA ASP A 82 9.19 -6.77 4.90
C ASP A 82 10.23 -5.85 4.22
N GLU A 83 9.83 -4.74 3.59
CA GLU A 83 10.79 -3.82 2.95
C GLU A 83 11.77 -3.19 3.96
N ARG A 84 11.34 -3.01 5.21
CA ARG A 84 12.09 -2.36 6.29
C ARG A 84 11.41 -2.55 7.64
N ASP A 85 12.20 -2.42 8.70
CA ASP A 85 11.83 -2.53 10.11
C ASP A 85 11.78 -1.17 10.84
N PHE A 86 11.92 -0.06 10.11
CA PHE A 86 11.86 1.29 10.67
C PHE A 86 11.02 2.25 9.81
N CYS A 87 10.51 3.31 10.43
CA CYS A 87 9.80 4.38 9.75
C CYS A 87 10.75 5.22 8.87
N PRO A 88 10.46 5.38 7.57
CA PRO A 88 11.34 6.15 6.67
C PRO A 88 11.43 7.64 7.01
N TYR A 89 10.48 8.15 7.80
CA TYR A 89 10.31 9.57 8.09
C TYR A 89 10.93 10.00 9.43
N CYS A 90 10.74 9.23 10.50
CA CYS A 90 11.30 9.54 11.83
C CYS A 90 12.41 8.59 12.27
N GLY A 91 12.64 7.49 11.55
CA GLY A 91 13.65 6.49 11.87
C GLY A 91 13.34 5.58 13.06
N SER A 92 12.19 5.73 13.73
CA SER A 92 11.75 4.84 14.81
C SER A 92 11.56 3.41 14.28
N TRP A 93 12.01 2.43 15.06
CA TRP A 93 11.80 1.01 14.76
C TRP A 93 10.34 0.62 14.99
N PHE A 94 9.82 -0.27 14.15
CA PHE A 94 8.41 -0.66 14.18
C PHE A 94 8.03 -1.49 15.41
N ASP A 95 8.98 -2.23 15.98
CA ASP A 95 8.80 -2.96 17.25
C ASP A 95 8.68 -2.05 18.47
N GLN A 96 9.11 -0.78 18.36
CA GLN A 96 9.05 0.23 19.42
C GLN A 96 7.78 1.10 19.33
N ILE A 97 6.98 0.97 18.27
CA ILE A 97 5.79 1.81 18.07
C ILE A 97 4.58 1.13 18.69
N THR A 98 4.11 1.69 19.80
CA THR A 98 2.90 1.23 20.48
C THR A 98 1.66 1.89 19.88
N PRO A 99 0.59 1.13 19.59
CA PRO A 99 -0.72 1.68 19.29
C PRO A 99 -1.21 2.60 20.42
N ASN A 100 -2.08 3.55 20.10
CA ASN A 100 -2.75 4.40 21.10
C ASN A 100 -4.23 4.56 20.76
N ASN A 101 -5.01 5.19 21.64
CA ASN A 101 -6.46 5.34 21.48
C ASN A 101 -6.90 6.07 20.20
N PHE A 102 -5.99 6.78 19.52
CA PHE A 102 -6.26 7.51 18.28
C PHE A 102 -5.68 6.79 17.06
N ASN A 103 -4.96 5.69 17.27
CA ASN A 103 -4.31 4.94 16.23
C ASN A 103 -4.20 3.44 16.56
N ASP A 104 -5.22 2.69 16.14
CA ASP A 104 -5.33 1.25 16.36
C ASP A 104 -4.28 0.42 15.59
N SER A 105 -3.73 0.97 14.49
CA SER A 105 -2.65 0.34 13.74
C SER A 105 -1.34 1.09 13.94
N PRO A 106 -0.29 0.49 14.53
CA PRO A 106 0.97 1.21 14.74
C PRO A 106 1.64 1.60 13.40
N LEU A 107 1.31 0.86 12.33
CA LEU A 107 1.89 0.97 10.99
C LEU A 107 0.83 1.38 9.97
N HIS A 108 1.21 2.27 9.06
CA HIS A 108 0.36 2.77 7.99
C HIS A 108 1.07 2.64 6.65
N PHE A 109 0.28 2.45 5.59
CA PHE A 109 0.71 2.63 4.21
C PHE A 109 0.51 4.09 3.82
N ASP A 110 1.60 4.78 3.47
CA ASP A 110 1.59 6.15 3.00
C ASP A 110 1.97 6.21 1.52
N HIS A 111 1.17 6.91 0.72
CA HIS A 111 1.50 7.25 -0.65
C HIS A 111 2.49 8.43 -0.66
N MET A 112 3.73 8.18 -1.09
CA MET A 112 4.79 9.19 -1.14
C MET A 112 4.33 10.41 -1.97
N ASP A 113 3.83 10.16 -3.17
CA ASP A 113 3.09 11.13 -3.98
C ASP A 113 1.58 10.98 -3.74
N PRO A 114 0.87 11.97 -3.19
CA PRO A 114 -0.54 11.83 -2.83
C PRO A 114 -1.45 11.49 -4.02
N LEU A 115 -2.43 10.61 -3.80
CA LEU A 115 -3.38 10.16 -4.83
C LEU A 115 -4.27 11.30 -5.37
N ASP A 116 -4.59 12.28 -4.53
CA ASP A 116 -5.36 13.48 -4.89
C ASP A 116 -4.54 14.52 -5.67
N LYS A 117 -3.21 14.40 -5.63
CA LYS A 117 -2.26 15.21 -6.42
C LYS A 117 -1.76 14.53 -7.70
N GLY A 118 -2.26 13.34 -8.00
CA GLY A 118 -1.94 12.61 -9.22
C GLY A 118 -0.95 11.46 -9.03
N GLY A 119 -0.60 11.08 -7.80
CA GLY A 119 0.18 9.88 -7.52
C GLY A 119 -0.54 8.58 -7.91
N GLU A 120 0.24 7.53 -8.20
CA GLU A 120 -0.27 6.20 -8.55
C GLU A 120 -0.60 5.37 -7.29
N ASN A 121 -1.65 4.53 -7.35
CA ASN A 121 -1.90 3.54 -6.29
C ASN A 121 -1.08 2.27 -6.58
N SER A 122 0.21 2.29 -6.26
CA SER A 122 1.11 1.17 -6.51
C SER A 122 2.08 0.94 -5.36
N ILE A 123 2.66 -0.27 -5.27
CA ILE A 123 3.75 -0.59 -4.33
C ILE A 123 4.98 0.29 -4.50
N ARG A 124 5.15 0.98 -5.63
CA ARG A 124 6.26 1.93 -5.84
C ARG A 124 5.98 3.24 -5.15
N ASN A 125 4.73 3.67 -5.15
CA ASN A 125 4.34 4.91 -4.51
C ASN A 125 4.02 4.74 -3.03
N VAL A 126 3.99 3.51 -2.48
CA VAL A 126 3.63 3.27 -1.08
C VAL A 126 4.81 2.84 -0.21
N VAL A 127 4.90 3.43 0.98
CA VAL A 127 5.82 2.99 2.04
C VAL A 127 5.07 2.66 3.31
N VAL A 128 5.60 1.72 4.11
CA VAL A 128 5.19 1.55 5.51
C VAL A 128 5.85 2.63 6.35
N CYS A 129 5.06 3.32 7.16
CA CYS A 129 5.53 4.32 8.12
C CYS A 129 4.69 4.28 9.40
N CYS A 130 5.11 5.02 10.44
CA CYS A 130 4.34 5.11 11.67
C CYS A 130 3.12 6.04 11.51
N GLY A 131 2.06 5.79 12.29
CA GLY A 131 0.86 6.63 12.29
C GLY A 131 1.11 8.12 12.51
N PRO A 132 1.93 8.55 13.51
CA PRO A 132 2.24 9.96 13.72
C PRO A 132 2.83 10.65 12.49
N CYS A 133 3.75 10.00 11.77
CA CYS A 133 4.34 10.58 10.56
C CYS A 133 3.35 10.61 9.40
N ASN A 134 2.55 9.56 9.21
CA ASN A 134 1.53 9.52 8.16
C ASN A 134 0.48 10.62 8.34
N ILE A 135 -0.06 10.74 9.56
CA ILE A 135 -1.03 11.77 9.94
C ILE A 135 -0.42 13.16 9.79
N SER A 136 0.81 13.34 10.28
CA SER A 136 1.53 14.60 10.16
C SER A 136 1.72 14.98 8.70
N LYS A 137 2.17 14.07 7.83
CA LYS A 137 2.35 14.31 6.38
C LYS A 137 1.03 14.71 5.71
N GLY A 138 -0.04 13.95 5.94
CA GLY A 138 -1.35 14.18 5.34
C GLY A 138 -1.29 14.26 3.80
N LYS A 139 -1.87 15.32 3.24
CA LYS A 139 -1.96 15.56 1.78
C LYS A 139 -0.77 16.34 1.19
N ARG A 140 0.28 16.59 1.98
CA ARG A 140 1.45 17.33 1.48
C ARG A 140 2.14 16.54 0.37
N SER A 141 2.74 17.27 -0.57
CA SER A 141 3.59 16.63 -1.57
C SER A 141 4.79 15.98 -0.89
N PHE A 142 5.44 15.02 -1.57
CA PHE A 142 6.63 14.41 -1.00
C PHE A 142 7.74 15.44 -0.75
N LEU A 143 7.90 16.42 -1.65
CA LEU A 143 8.90 17.47 -1.52
C LEU A 143 8.64 18.38 -0.30
N ASP A 144 7.39 18.81 -0.12
CA ASP A 144 7.01 19.63 1.04
C ASP A 144 7.26 18.85 2.33
N TRP A 145 6.93 17.55 2.34
CA TRP A 145 7.17 16.70 3.49
C TRP A 145 8.67 16.53 3.78
N LEU A 146 9.50 16.29 2.75
CA LEU A 146 10.95 16.20 2.90
C LEU A 146 11.54 17.45 3.55
N ALA A 147 11.03 18.65 3.22
CA ALA A 147 11.50 19.90 3.82
C ALA A 147 11.27 19.95 5.34
N MET A 148 10.23 19.28 5.84
CA MET A 148 9.88 19.23 7.27
C MET A 148 10.67 18.18 8.06
N LEU A 149 11.29 17.20 7.40
CA LEU A 149 12.05 16.15 8.07
C LEU A 149 13.42 16.64 8.55
N GLU A 150 13.92 16.08 9.66
CA GLU A 150 15.31 16.25 10.07
C GLU A 150 16.28 15.85 8.94
N PRO A 151 17.46 16.50 8.81
CA PRO A 151 18.37 16.27 7.68
C PRO A 151 18.73 14.79 7.43
N LYS A 152 18.96 14.02 8.50
CA LYS A 152 19.29 12.58 8.40
C LYS A 152 18.14 11.76 7.81
N TYR A 153 16.91 12.05 8.19
CA TYR A 153 15.72 11.32 7.70
C TYR A 153 15.28 11.82 6.33
N ARG A 154 15.45 13.11 6.04
CA ARG A 154 15.26 13.67 4.70
C ARG A 154 16.13 12.95 3.67
N LYS A 155 17.43 12.78 3.94
CA LYS A 155 18.36 12.05 3.05
C LYS A 155 17.89 10.61 2.83
N ARG A 156 17.47 9.93 3.90
CA ARG A 156 16.97 8.55 3.86
C ARG A 156 15.68 8.41 3.06
N ALA A 157 14.66 9.20 3.39
CA ALA A 157 13.37 9.19 2.71
C ALA A 157 13.51 9.51 1.21
N ARG A 158 14.39 10.44 0.85
CA ARG A 158 14.72 10.75 -0.55
C ARG A 158 15.40 9.59 -1.28
N ALA A 159 16.30 8.86 -0.62
CA ALA A 159 16.92 7.66 -1.20
C ALA A 159 15.88 6.55 -1.45
N ILE A 160 14.95 6.36 -0.50
CA ILE A 160 13.84 5.41 -0.63
C ILE A 160 12.94 5.80 -1.82
N TYR A 161 12.57 7.08 -1.94
CA TYR A 161 11.79 7.58 -3.07
C TYR A 161 12.47 7.25 -4.40
N ARG A 162 13.75 7.59 -4.54
CA ARG A 162 14.53 7.30 -5.76
C ARG A 162 14.57 5.81 -6.08
N HIS A 163 14.73 4.96 -5.07
CA HIS A 163 14.73 3.52 -5.27
C HIS A 163 13.38 3.00 -5.78
N LYS A 164 12.27 3.51 -5.24
CA LYS A 164 10.93 3.00 -5.59
C LYS A 164 10.40 3.60 -6.90
N HIS A 165 10.64 4.89 -7.13
CA HIS A 165 10.15 5.61 -8.31
C HIS A 165 11.12 5.54 -9.48
N GLY A 166 12.42 5.31 -9.25
CA GLY A 166 13.45 5.35 -10.30
C GLY A 166 13.79 6.76 -10.77
N GLN A 167 13.28 7.80 -10.10
CA GLN A 167 13.46 9.22 -10.42
C GLN A 167 13.49 10.04 -9.12
N PRO A 168 14.05 11.26 -9.13
CA PRO A 168 14.02 12.14 -7.96
C PRO A 168 12.59 12.68 -7.69
N PRO A 169 12.27 13.07 -6.44
CA PRO A 169 10.98 13.68 -6.10
C PRO A 169 10.60 14.90 -6.95
N GLU A 170 11.59 15.68 -7.38
CA GLU A 170 11.41 16.84 -8.25
C GLU A 170 10.86 16.50 -9.63
N ALA A 171 10.91 15.24 -10.06
CA ALA A 171 10.30 14.79 -11.31
C ALA A 171 8.78 14.58 -11.21
N PHE A 172 8.21 14.57 -10.00
CA PHE A 172 6.76 14.49 -9.83
C PHE A 172 6.13 15.86 -10.12
N ILE A 173 5.15 15.88 -11.03
CA ILE A 173 4.41 17.08 -11.41
C ILE A 173 2.98 16.93 -10.91
N GLU A 174 2.57 17.78 -9.97
CA GLU A 174 1.21 17.74 -9.42
C GLU A 174 0.15 17.97 -10.52
N GLY A 175 -0.98 17.30 -10.39
CA GLY A 175 -2.09 17.37 -11.36
C GLY A 175 -1.85 16.57 -12.64
N HIS A 176 -0.61 16.17 -12.93
CA HIS A 176 -0.33 15.18 -13.97
C HIS A 176 -0.54 13.78 -13.40
N SER A 177 -1.74 13.25 -13.63
CA SER A 177 -2.12 11.92 -13.18
C SER A 177 -1.14 10.87 -13.69
N THR A 178 -0.37 10.29 -12.78
CA THR A 178 0.37 9.03 -12.98
C THR A 178 -0.52 7.81 -12.77
N LYS A 179 -1.82 8.02 -12.46
CA LYS A 179 -2.78 6.92 -12.31
C LYS A 179 -2.82 6.12 -13.59
N CYS A 180 -2.35 4.89 -13.49
CA CYS A 180 -2.52 3.89 -14.52
C CYS A 180 -3.97 3.38 -14.42
N GLY A 181 -4.90 4.07 -15.08
CA GLY A 181 -6.32 3.72 -15.01
C GLY A 181 -6.62 2.40 -15.71
N TRP A 182 -6.98 1.35 -14.98
CA TRP A 182 -7.57 0.13 -15.55
C TRP A 182 -8.60 -0.49 -14.60
N PRO A 183 -9.92 -0.30 -14.83
CA PRO A 183 -10.98 -0.76 -13.92
C PRO A 183 -11.24 -2.29 -13.96
N TYR A 184 -10.68 -3.04 -14.90
CA TYR A 184 -11.01 -4.47 -15.10
C TYR A 184 -10.07 -5.48 -14.43
N LEU A 185 -8.99 -5.02 -13.76
CA LEU A 185 -7.95 -5.94 -13.31
C LEU A 185 -8.33 -6.82 -12.11
N GLY A 186 -9.28 -6.36 -11.28
CA GLY A 186 -9.76 -7.15 -10.15
C GLY A 186 -10.19 -8.54 -10.61
N LEU A 187 -11.06 -8.60 -11.63
CA LEU A 187 -11.53 -9.86 -12.21
C LEU A 187 -10.42 -10.65 -12.93
N THR A 188 -9.51 -9.96 -13.62
CA THR A 188 -8.40 -10.59 -14.33
C THR A 188 -7.42 -11.29 -13.38
N LEU A 189 -7.10 -10.69 -12.23
CA LEU A 189 -6.17 -11.28 -11.26
C LEU A 189 -6.71 -12.55 -10.58
N TYR A 190 -8.02 -12.81 -10.61
CA TYR A 190 -8.57 -14.08 -10.12
C TYR A 190 -8.35 -15.24 -11.10
N LYS A 191 -8.06 -14.98 -12.38
CA LYS A 191 -7.81 -16.04 -13.37
C LYS A 191 -6.54 -16.84 -13.04
N PRO A 192 -6.49 -18.16 -13.29
CA PRO A 192 -5.27 -18.95 -13.17
C PRO A 192 -4.15 -18.45 -14.08
N VAL A 193 -2.90 -18.69 -13.70
CA VAL A 193 -1.71 -18.27 -14.47
C VAL A 193 -1.74 -18.78 -15.92
N ALA A 194 -2.12 -20.05 -16.12
CA ALA A 194 -2.19 -20.66 -17.45
C ALA A 194 -3.22 -19.98 -18.37
N GLU A 195 -4.33 -19.50 -17.81
CA GLU A 195 -5.34 -18.75 -18.58
C GLU A 195 -4.82 -17.35 -18.94
N LEU A 196 -4.14 -16.68 -18.01
CA LEU A 196 -3.54 -15.38 -18.27
C LEU A 196 -2.46 -15.43 -19.35
N GLN A 197 -1.66 -16.50 -19.41
CA GLN A 197 -0.67 -16.68 -20.47
C GLN A 197 -1.32 -16.81 -21.86
N LYS A 198 -2.50 -17.43 -21.94
CA LYS A 198 -3.27 -17.53 -23.19
C LYS A 198 -3.90 -16.19 -23.58
N LEU A 199 -4.44 -15.46 -22.60
CA LEU A 199 -5.09 -14.16 -22.82
C LEU A 199 -4.09 -13.03 -23.13
N PHE A 200 -2.90 -13.10 -22.54
CA PHE A 200 -1.84 -12.10 -22.67
C PHE A 200 -0.55 -12.77 -23.16
N PRO A 201 -0.50 -13.23 -24.42
CA PRO A 201 0.71 -13.81 -25.00
C PRO A 201 1.86 -12.79 -25.09
N LYS A 202 1.53 -11.50 -25.06
CA LYS A 202 2.46 -10.38 -24.87
C LYS A 202 1.90 -9.43 -23.80
N PRO A 203 2.75 -8.74 -23.02
CA PRO A 203 2.31 -7.73 -22.08
C PRO A 203 1.52 -6.60 -22.76
N VAL A 204 0.48 -6.11 -22.08
CA VAL A 204 -0.37 -5.00 -22.54
C VAL A 204 0.39 -3.68 -22.61
N VAL A 205 1.42 -3.52 -21.75
CA VAL A 205 2.19 -2.29 -21.62
C VAL A 205 3.59 -2.53 -22.16
N ILE A 206 3.85 -1.97 -23.35
CA ILE A 206 5.12 -2.11 -24.06
C ILE A 206 6.07 -0.95 -23.70
N ASP A 207 5.52 0.27 -23.53
CA ASP A 207 6.24 1.50 -23.19
C ASP A 207 5.97 2.00 -21.75
N GLN A 208 6.82 2.92 -21.27
CA GLN A 208 6.66 3.50 -19.94
C GLN A 208 5.30 4.21 -19.79
N PRO A 209 4.55 3.98 -18.69
CA PRO A 209 3.22 4.57 -18.46
C PRO A 209 3.14 6.11 -18.42
N SER A 210 4.27 6.82 -18.55
CA SER A 210 4.35 8.29 -18.43
C SER A 210 4.31 9.06 -19.76
N LYS A 211 4.19 8.39 -20.92
CA LYS A 211 4.16 9.06 -22.24
C LYS A 211 2.81 9.08 -22.94
N LEU A 212 1.71 8.76 -22.27
CA LEU A 212 0.40 9.13 -22.78
C LEU A 212 0.20 10.62 -22.53
N THR A 213 0.75 11.44 -23.43
CA THR A 213 0.34 12.83 -23.60
C THR A 213 -1.18 12.82 -23.72
N VAL A 214 -1.87 13.28 -22.68
CA VAL A 214 -3.27 13.66 -22.81
C VAL A 214 -3.29 14.79 -23.83
N SER A 215 -3.49 14.43 -25.09
CA SER A 215 -3.90 15.38 -26.11
C SER A 215 -5.17 16.02 -25.59
N ARG A 216 -5.03 17.24 -25.05
CA ARG A 216 -6.14 18.14 -24.76
C ARG A 216 -6.78 18.52 -26.10
N LYS A 217 -7.52 17.61 -26.71
CA LYS A 217 -8.49 17.95 -27.75
C LYS A 217 -9.89 17.71 -27.20
N SER A 218 -10.66 18.80 -27.32
CA SER A 218 -12.11 18.94 -27.12
C SER A 218 -12.70 18.69 -25.73
N ARG A 219 -12.68 19.73 -24.90
CA ARG A 219 -13.89 20.23 -24.22
C ARG A 219 -13.86 21.76 -24.19
N ARG A 220 -13.96 22.39 -25.37
CA ARG A 220 -14.66 23.67 -25.48
C ARG A 220 -16.15 23.31 -25.55
N ARG A 221 -16.82 23.24 -24.40
CA ARG A 221 -18.26 23.53 -24.38
C ARG A 221 -18.35 25.05 -24.30
N SER A 222 -18.85 25.64 -25.38
CA SER A 222 -19.26 27.03 -25.45
C SER A 222 -20.11 27.38 -24.23
N LYS A 223 -19.82 28.51 -23.62
CA LYS A 223 -20.57 29.07 -22.48
C LYS A 223 -21.73 29.96 -22.95
N ASP A 224 -22.09 29.90 -24.23
CA ASP A 224 -22.98 30.89 -24.87
C ASP A 224 -24.42 30.40 -25.13
N GLU A 225 -24.78 29.17 -24.76
CA GLU A 225 -26.16 28.67 -24.99
C GLU A 225 -27.10 28.79 -23.77
N ASP A 226 -26.62 29.21 -22.59
CA ASP A 226 -27.44 29.24 -21.35
C ASP A 226 -28.04 30.62 -21.02
N LEU A 227 -27.91 31.61 -21.93
CA LEU A 227 -28.48 32.95 -21.76
C LEU A 227 -29.70 33.23 -22.67
N SER A 228 -30.05 32.35 -23.61
CA SER A 228 -31.22 32.54 -24.49
C SER A 228 -32.51 31.89 -23.97
N GLU A 229 -32.46 31.02 -22.96
CA GLU A 229 -33.67 30.35 -22.43
C GLU A 229 -34.32 31.07 -21.23
N LYS A 230 -33.65 32.06 -20.62
CA LYS A 230 -34.20 32.86 -19.51
C LYS A 230 -35.01 34.09 -19.93
N ARG A 231 -35.17 34.38 -21.22
CA ARG A 231 -35.95 35.54 -21.73
C ARG A 231 -37.31 35.20 -22.35
N LYS A 232 -37.80 33.95 -22.24
CA LYS A 232 -39.09 33.53 -22.79
C LYS A 232 -40.14 33.14 -21.74
N ARG A 233 -39.99 33.58 -20.49
CA ARG A 233 -40.98 33.30 -19.42
C ARG A 233 -41.61 34.54 -18.78
N ASP A 234 -41.40 35.72 -19.35
CA ASP A 234 -42.03 36.97 -18.88
C ASP A 234 -42.64 37.74 -20.07
N ILE A 235 -43.66 37.17 -20.72
CA ILE A 235 -44.75 37.88 -21.45
C ILE A 235 -46.01 37.05 -21.30
#